data_AF-A0A1Y5TGQ0-F1
#
_entry.id   AF-A0A1Y5TGQ0-F1
#
_cell.length_a   1.000
_cell.length_b   1.000
_cell.length_c   1.000
_cell.angle_alpha   90.00
_cell.angle_beta   90.00
_cell.angle_gamma   90.00
#
_symmetry.space_group_name_H-M   'P 1'
#
loop_
_entity.id
_entity.type
_entity.pdbx_description
1 polymer ?
#
loop_
_entity_poly.entity_id
_entity_poly.type
_entity_poly.pdbx_seq_one_letter_code
_entity_poly.pdbx_strand_id
1 'polypeptide(L)'
;MDKRYQVFISSTFQDLQNARQEVSQALLRADCFPAGMELFPAADEEQFEFIKTVIDQSDYYVIISAGRYGSIHPGTMLSYTEMEYDYAVEIGKPVIRLLHKDPKSIADEDDGKLAKLLTFRNKMRESRMVAF
;
A
#
# COMPACT_ATOMS: atom_id res chain seq x y z
N MET A 1 9.44 -1.78 -28.92
CA MET A 1 9.35 -0.65 -27.98
C MET A 1 9.53 -1.26 -26.59
N ASP A 2 10.57 -0.90 -25.87
CA ASP A 2 10.75 -1.37 -24.50
C ASP A 2 9.71 -0.69 -23.62
N LYS A 3 8.68 -1.45 -23.22
CA LYS A 3 7.63 -0.94 -22.33
C LYS A 3 8.25 -0.77 -20.95
N ARG A 4 8.23 0.46 -20.42
CA ARG A 4 8.54 0.72 -19.02
C ARG A 4 7.26 0.58 -18.21
N TYR A 5 7.33 -0.14 -17.10
CA TYR A 5 6.19 -0.40 -16.23
C TYR A 5 6.14 0.61 -15.09
N GLN A 6 4.96 1.11 -14.79
CA GLN A 6 4.73 1.93 -13.59
C GLN A 6 4.21 1.06 -12.44
N VAL A 7 4.72 1.27 -11.23
CA VAL A 7 4.34 0.47 -10.06
C VAL A 7 3.94 1.38 -8.91
N PHE A 8 2.69 1.29 -8.47
CA PHE A 8 2.19 2.03 -7.31
C PHE A 8 2.67 1.40 -6.01
N ILE A 9 3.27 2.18 -5.11
CA ILE A 9 3.74 1.73 -3.79
C ILE A 9 2.83 2.28 -2.69
N SER A 10 1.99 1.41 -2.16
CA SER A 10 1.14 1.65 -0.99
C SER A 10 1.82 1.20 0.30
N SER A 11 1.82 2.04 1.33
CA SER A 11 2.24 1.68 2.69
C SER A 11 1.85 2.78 3.67
N THR A 12 1.92 2.49 4.97
CA THR A 12 2.04 3.56 5.97
C THR A 12 3.36 4.30 5.78
N PHE A 13 3.38 5.61 6.01
CA PHE A 13 4.56 6.42 5.70
C PHE A 13 5.57 6.47 6.85
N GLN A 14 5.12 6.83 8.05
CA GLN A 14 6.00 7.17 9.17
C GLN A 14 7.00 6.06 9.56
N ASP A 15 6.55 4.80 9.54
CA ASP A 15 7.31 3.63 9.97
C ASP A 15 8.08 2.93 8.83
N LEU A 16 7.71 3.17 7.57
CA LEU A 16 8.20 2.40 6.43
C LEU A 16 9.00 3.21 5.41
N GLN A 17 9.46 4.41 5.74
CA GLN A 17 10.26 5.25 4.83
C GLN A 17 11.44 4.47 4.23
N ASN A 18 12.22 3.76 5.05
CA ASN A 18 13.36 2.96 4.58
C ASN A 18 12.90 1.80 3.67
N ALA A 19 11.84 1.09 4.05
CA ALA A 19 11.32 -0.01 3.23
C ALA A 19 10.79 0.48 1.87
N ARG A 20 10.10 1.63 1.85
CA ARG A 20 9.65 2.29 0.62
C ARG A 20 10.84 2.70 -0.25
N GLN A 21 11.89 3.28 0.33
CA GLN A 21 13.09 3.66 -0.41
C GLN A 21 13.76 2.44 -1.06
N GLU A 22 13.91 1.34 -0.33
CA GLU A 22 14.48 0.11 -0.88
C GLU A 22 13.63 -0.48 -2.01
N VAL A 23 12.30 -0.50 -1.85
CA VAL A 23 11.38 -0.94 -2.91
C VAL A 23 11.47 -0.04 -4.13
N SER A 24 11.48 1.28 -3.95
CA SER A 24 11.65 2.26 -5.04
C SER A 24 12.97 2.04 -5.79
N GLN A 25 14.08 1.85 -5.07
CA GLN A 25 15.37 1.55 -5.68
C GLN A 25 15.36 0.22 -6.43
N ALA A 26 14.76 -0.83 -5.86
CA ALA A 26 14.64 -2.12 -6.51
C ALA A 26 13.82 -2.04 -7.81
N LEU A 27 12.73 -1.27 -7.81
CA LEU A 27 11.92 -1.02 -9.00
C LEU A 27 12.72 -0.28 -10.07
N LEU A 28 13.45 0.78 -9.71
CA LEU A 28 14.30 1.52 -10.64
C LEU A 28 15.40 0.63 -11.26
N ARG A 29 16.02 -0.25 -10.47
CA ARG A 29 17.00 -1.23 -10.97
C ARG A 29 16.40 -2.26 -11.93
N ALA A 30 15.08 -2.48 -11.87
CA ALA A 30 14.34 -3.36 -12.74
C ALA A 30 13.70 -2.63 -13.94
N ASP A 31 14.12 -1.38 -14.23
CA ASP A 31 13.56 -0.52 -15.27
C ASP A 31 12.05 -0.21 -15.09
N CYS A 32 11.55 -0.30 -13.85
CA CYS A 32 10.21 0.09 -13.45
C CYS A 32 10.20 1.48 -12.80
N PHE A 33 9.15 2.26 -13.05
CA PHE A 33 8.95 3.56 -12.41
C PHE A 33 8.11 3.43 -11.14
N PRO A 34 8.66 3.77 -9.96
CA PRO A 34 7.87 3.83 -8.74
C PRO A 34 6.94 5.04 -8.77
N ALA A 35 5.65 4.79 -8.48
CA ALA A 35 4.63 5.81 -8.27
C ALA A 35 4.13 5.72 -6.83
N GLY A 36 3.83 6.86 -6.22
CA GLY A 36 3.33 6.91 -4.85
C GLY A 36 2.97 8.31 -4.42
N MET A 37 2.42 8.43 -3.22
CA MET A 37 1.92 9.69 -2.68
C MET A 37 3.01 10.71 -2.32
N GLU A 38 4.27 10.33 -2.37
CA GLU A 38 5.43 11.18 -2.02
C GLU A 38 5.58 12.37 -2.97
N LEU A 39 4.99 12.28 -4.15
CA LEU A 39 5.00 13.33 -5.17
C LEU A 39 3.79 14.28 -5.08
N PHE A 40 2.86 14.06 -4.14
CA PHE A 40 1.60 14.79 -4.13
C PHE A 40 1.27 15.36 -2.74
N PRO A 41 0.97 16.67 -2.62
CA PRO A 41 0.60 17.27 -1.35
C PRO A 41 -0.69 16.63 -0.81
N ALA A 42 -0.71 16.30 0.47
CA ALA A 42 -1.88 15.81 1.17
C ALA A 42 -2.99 16.87 1.12
N ALA A 43 -3.93 16.73 0.18
CA ALA A 43 -5.09 17.60 0.06
C ALA A 43 -6.33 16.83 0.54
N ASP A 44 -6.99 17.40 1.53
CA ASP A 44 -8.20 16.89 2.17
C ASP A 44 -9.29 16.49 1.15
N GLU A 45 -9.92 15.33 1.40
CA GLU A 45 -11.02 14.68 0.66
C GLU A 45 -10.79 14.29 -0.82
N GLU A 46 -10.08 15.06 -1.64
CA GLU A 46 -9.73 14.70 -3.04
C GLU A 46 -8.60 13.65 -3.12
N GLN A 47 -7.96 13.37 -1.98
CA GLN A 47 -6.83 12.45 -1.87
C GLN A 47 -7.13 11.06 -2.46
N PHE A 48 -8.29 10.49 -2.16
CA PHE A 48 -8.59 9.12 -2.57
C PHE A 48 -8.90 9.00 -4.07
N GLU A 49 -9.65 9.94 -4.64
CA GLU A 49 -9.93 9.94 -6.09
C GLU A 49 -8.66 10.20 -6.91
N PHE A 50 -7.77 11.04 -6.39
CA PHE A 50 -6.46 11.24 -6.99
C PHE A 50 -5.61 9.96 -6.96
N ILE A 51 -5.53 9.30 -5.79
CA ILE A 51 -4.85 8.01 -5.62
C ILE A 51 -5.37 6.98 -6.64
N LYS A 52 -6.69 6.86 -6.81
CA LYS A 52 -7.30 5.94 -7.80
C LYS A 52 -6.77 6.19 -9.20
N THR A 53 -6.69 7.47 -9.60
CA THR A 53 -6.16 7.85 -10.91
C THR A 53 -4.72 7.38 -11.10
N VAL A 54 -3.88 7.46 -10.06
CA VAL A 54 -2.49 6.97 -10.12
C VAL A 54 -2.44 5.43 -10.14
N ILE A 55 -3.30 4.76 -9.38
CA ILE A 55 -3.43 3.30 -9.39
C ILE A 55 -3.86 2.81 -10.78
N ASP A 56 -4.81 3.49 -11.42
CA ASP A 56 -5.28 3.19 -12.77
C ASP A 56 -4.14 3.26 -13.80
N GLN A 57 -3.35 4.33 -13.73
CA GLN A 57 -2.18 4.55 -14.60
C GLN A 57 -1.02 3.59 -14.34
N SER A 58 -0.99 2.93 -13.18
CA SER A 58 0.07 2.00 -12.81
C SER A 58 -0.17 0.61 -13.41
N ASP A 59 0.87 -0.11 -13.80
CA ASP A 59 0.74 -1.48 -14.30
C ASP A 59 0.66 -2.51 -13.15
N TYR A 60 1.34 -2.24 -12.04
CA TYR A 60 1.36 -3.08 -10.85
C TYR A 60 1.07 -2.27 -9.59
N TYR A 61 0.61 -2.97 -8.55
CA TYR A 61 0.39 -2.42 -7.23
C TYR A 61 1.22 -3.20 -6.20
N VAL A 62 2.05 -2.50 -5.45
CA VAL A 62 2.85 -3.06 -4.35
C VAL A 62 2.32 -2.50 -3.04
N ILE A 63 2.01 -3.37 -2.08
CA ILE A 63 1.68 -2.97 -0.72
C ILE A 63 2.74 -3.45 0.26
N ILE A 64 3.21 -2.54 1.12
CA ILE A 64 4.10 -2.83 2.24
C ILE A 64 3.28 -2.65 3.53
N SER A 65 3.15 -3.72 4.32
CA SER A 65 2.40 -3.69 5.58
C SER A 65 3.23 -4.23 6.74
N ALA A 66 3.33 -3.43 7.79
CA ALA A 66 4.08 -3.71 9.00
C ALA A 66 3.22 -3.54 10.26
N GLY A 67 3.65 -2.72 11.23
CA GLY A 67 3.02 -2.57 12.55
C GLY A 67 1.90 -1.54 12.63
N ARG A 68 1.63 -0.78 11.57
CA ARG A 68 0.62 0.29 11.55
C ARG A 68 -0.48 0.02 10.53
N TYR A 69 -1.71 0.31 10.91
CA TYR A 69 -2.90 0.38 10.06
C TYR A 69 -2.98 1.69 9.30
N GLY A 70 -2.55 2.80 9.93
CA GLY A 70 -2.46 4.12 9.32
C GLY A 70 -3.60 5.06 9.66
N SER A 71 -3.75 6.09 8.83
CA SER A 71 -4.81 7.09 8.93
C SER A 71 -6.13 6.53 8.44
N ILE A 72 -7.20 6.70 9.23
CA ILE A 72 -8.54 6.22 8.92
C ILE A 72 -9.32 7.33 8.21
N HIS A 73 -9.97 6.98 7.09
CA HIS A 73 -10.86 7.87 6.39
C HIS A 73 -12.20 7.99 7.17
N PRO A 74 -12.67 9.21 7.50
CA PRO A 74 -13.80 9.42 8.41
C PRO A 74 -15.12 8.86 7.88
N GLY A 75 -15.31 8.81 6.56
CA GLY A 75 -16.55 8.30 5.95
C GLY A 75 -16.63 6.79 5.80
N THR A 76 -15.51 6.08 5.66
CA THR A 76 -15.48 4.63 5.40
C THR A 76 -15.05 3.83 6.62
N MET A 77 -14.41 4.48 7.61
CA MET A 77 -13.82 3.85 8.79
C MET A 77 -12.72 2.81 8.46
N LEU A 78 -12.18 2.86 7.24
CA LEU A 78 -11.05 2.08 6.77
C LEU A 78 -9.80 2.96 6.68
N SER A 79 -8.61 2.37 6.74
CA SER A 79 -7.40 3.14 6.43
C SER A 79 -7.29 3.44 4.94
N TYR A 80 -6.62 4.55 4.59
CA TYR A 80 -6.35 4.87 3.19
C TYR A 80 -5.61 3.73 2.47
N THR A 81 -4.65 3.08 3.14
CA THR A 81 -3.94 1.92 2.61
C THR A 81 -4.85 0.71 2.36
N GLU A 82 -5.85 0.49 3.22
CA GLU A 82 -6.85 -0.56 2.98
C GLU A 82 -7.79 -0.20 1.82
N MET A 83 -8.21 1.07 1.73
CA MET A 83 -9.04 1.55 0.62
C MET A 83 -8.30 1.47 -0.73
N GLU A 84 -7.03 1.86 -0.78
CA GLU A 84 -6.15 1.71 -1.93
C GLU A 84 -6.05 0.24 -2.39
N TYR A 85 -5.84 -0.65 -1.43
CA TYR A 85 -5.72 -2.09 -1.69
C TYR A 85 -7.02 -2.66 -2.26
N ASP A 86 -8.15 -2.33 -1.65
CA ASP A 86 -9.45 -2.81 -2.10
C ASP A 86 -9.75 -2.34 -3.52
N TYR A 87 -9.48 -1.07 -3.82
CA TYR A 87 -9.63 -0.54 -5.16
C TYR A 87 -8.72 -1.23 -6.17
N ALA A 88 -7.44 -1.42 -5.84
CA ALA A 88 -6.49 -2.11 -6.73
C ALA A 88 -6.93 -3.56 -7.03
N VAL A 89 -7.46 -4.26 -6.04
CA VAL A 89 -8.02 -5.61 -6.21
C VAL A 89 -9.30 -5.59 -7.05
N GLU A 90 -10.20 -4.63 -6.80
CA GLU A 90 -11.47 -4.46 -7.51
C GLU A 90 -11.26 -4.28 -9.02
N ILE A 91 -10.31 -3.43 -9.42
CA ILE A 91 -9.99 -3.20 -10.84
C ILE A 91 -9.10 -4.30 -11.45
N GLY A 92 -8.78 -5.35 -10.69
CA GLY A 92 -7.96 -6.47 -11.15
C GLY A 92 -6.47 -6.14 -11.37
N LYS A 93 -5.95 -5.12 -10.68
CA LYS A 93 -4.52 -4.78 -10.75
C LYS A 93 -3.68 -5.94 -10.22
N PRO A 94 -2.57 -6.34 -10.88
CA PRO A 94 -1.64 -7.29 -10.30
C PRO A 94 -1.02 -6.74 -8.99
N VAL A 95 -1.30 -7.42 -7.87
CA VAL A 95 -0.87 -6.99 -6.53
C VAL A 95 0.31 -7.82 -6.03
N ILE A 96 1.36 -7.14 -5.57
CA ILE A 96 2.51 -7.70 -4.85
C ILE A 96 2.40 -7.27 -3.37
N ARG A 97 2.52 -8.23 -2.45
CA ARG A 97 2.33 -8.00 -1.01
C ARG A 97 3.61 -8.25 -0.24
N LEU A 98 4.14 -7.21 0.39
CA LEU A 98 5.32 -7.26 1.24
C LEU A 98 4.87 -7.13 2.70
N LEU A 99 4.66 -8.26 3.37
CA LEU A 99 4.10 -8.32 4.72
C LEU A 99 5.21 -8.60 5.74
N HIS A 100 5.39 -7.72 6.72
CA HIS A 100 6.31 -7.98 7.84
C HIS A 100 5.91 -9.26 8.56
N LYS A 101 6.86 -10.14 8.89
CA LYS A 101 6.55 -11.48 9.46
C LYS A 101 5.76 -11.39 10.76
N ASP A 102 6.14 -10.45 11.63
CA ASP A 102 5.49 -10.22 12.91
C ASP A 102 5.14 -8.73 13.07
N PRO A 103 3.89 -8.32 12.81
CA PRO A 103 3.48 -6.92 12.95
C PRO A 103 3.34 -6.50 14.43
N LYS A 104 3.14 -7.45 15.35
CA LYS A 104 2.86 -7.14 16.76
C LYS A 104 4.09 -6.66 17.52
N SER A 105 5.28 -7.14 17.13
CA SER A 105 6.55 -6.71 17.75
C SER A 105 6.93 -5.26 17.45
N ILE A 106 6.31 -4.65 16.43
CA ILE A 106 6.58 -3.28 15.99
C ILE A 106 5.30 -2.44 15.92
N ALA A 107 4.22 -2.92 16.53
CA ALA A 107 2.95 -2.21 16.54
C ALA A 107 3.07 -0.94 17.39
N ASP A 108 2.65 0.19 16.81
CA ASP A 108 2.65 1.50 17.45
C ASP A 108 1.28 2.18 17.24
N GLU A 109 0.22 1.43 17.57
CA GLU A 109 -1.16 1.87 17.47
C GLU A 109 -2.00 1.29 18.62
N ASP A 110 -3.14 1.91 18.89
CA ASP A 110 -4.10 1.42 19.88
C ASP A 110 -4.71 0.05 19.53
N ASP A 111 -5.29 -0.61 20.53
CA ASP A 111 -5.89 -1.94 20.39
C ASP A 111 -6.93 -2.03 19.25
N GLY A 112 -7.68 -0.95 19.01
CA GLY A 112 -8.70 -0.88 17.97
C GLY A 112 -8.11 -0.89 16.56
N LYS A 113 -7.08 -0.08 16.33
CA LYS A 113 -6.35 -0.07 15.05
C LYS A 113 -5.53 -1.34 14.85
N LEU A 114 -4.94 -1.90 15.90
CA LEU A 114 -4.24 -3.17 15.83
C LEU A 114 -5.18 -4.30 15.37
N ALA A 115 -6.41 -4.35 15.89
CA ALA A 115 -7.41 -5.33 15.44
C ALA A 115 -7.76 -5.14 13.95
N LYS A 116 -7.94 -3.90 13.49
CA LYS A 116 -8.16 -3.58 12.07
C LYS A 116 -6.98 -3.98 11.20
N LEU A 117 -5.75 -3.70 11.63
CA LEU A 117 -4.51 -4.12 10.96
C LEU A 117 -4.45 -5.63 10.78
N LEU A 118 -4.70 -6.40 11.84
CA LEU A 118 -4.67 -7.86 11.78
C LEU A 118 -5.74 -8.41 10.83
N THR A 119 -6.93 -7.82 10.84
CA THR A 119 -8.03 -8.17 9.93
C THR A 119 -7.64 -7.90 8.48
N PHE A 120 -7.14 -6.70 8.20
CA PHE A 120 -6.68 -6.31 6.88
C PHE A 120 -5.53 -7.21 6.37
N ARG A 121 -4.60 -7.57 7.25
CA ARG A 121 -3.50 -8.49 6.91
C ARG A 121 -3.95 -9.90 6.60
N ASN A 122 -4.99 -10.40 7.27
CA ASN A 122 -5.59 -11.68 6.92
C ASN A 122 -6.27 -11.61 5.53
N LYS A 123 -7.01 -10.54 5.24
CA LYS A 123 -7.58 -10.27 3.90
C LYS A 123 -6.51 -10.31 2.80
N MET A 124 -5.36 -9.70 3.05
CA MET A 124 -4.21 -9.71 2.14
C MET A 124 -3.60 -11.11 1.94
N ARG A 125 -3.67 -12.00 2.94
CA ARG A 125 -3.13 -13.37 2.85
C ARG A 125 -4.03 -14.33 2.09
N GLU A 126 -5.34 -14.17 2.22
CA GLU A 126 -6.34 -15.06 1.61
C GLU A 126 -6.50 -14.85 0.09
N SER A 127 -6.11 -13.67 -0.40
CA SER A 127 -6.36 -13.25 -1.78
C SER A 127 -5.26 -13.70 -2.76
N ARG A 128 -5.23 -14.99 -3.15
CA ARG A 128 -4.22 -15.62 -4.05
C ARG A 128 -2.77 -15.58 -3.53
N MET A 129 -2.15 -16.77 -3.50
CA MET A 129 -0.77 -17.13 -3.11
C MET A 129 0.12 -15.99 -2.59
N VAL A 130 0.33 -15.96 -1.27
CA VAL A 130 1.39 -15.19 -0.61
C VAL A 130 2.54 -16.13 -0.28
N ALA A 131 3.73 -15.86 -0.79
CA ALA A 131 4.97 -16.49 -0.34
C ALA A 131 5.56 -15.65 0.81
N PHE A 132 6.00 -16.32 1.88
CA PHE A 132 6.60 -15.71 3.07
C PHE A 132 8.12 -15.66 2.97
#